data_AF-A0A9P7FQP4-F1
#
_entry.id   AF-A0A9P7FQP4-F1
#
_cell.length_a   1.000
_cell.length_b   1.000
_cell.length_c   1.000
_cell.angle_alpha   90.00
_cell.angle_beta   90.00
_cell.angle_gamma   90.00
#
_symmetry.space_group_name_H-M   'P 1'
#
loop_
_entity.id
_entity.type
_entity.pdbx_description
1 polymer ?
#
loop_
_entity_poly.entity_id
_entity_poly.type
_entity_poly.pdbx_seq_one_letter_code
_entity_poly.pdbx_strand_id
1 'polypeptide(L)'
;MSSSIKKHVSVFNGTNYLGWSSDMRTYLGSNLLWSYVEGTRPIPSSGDEAILTWKEKDMQAMSLITMRIAQSTRDADKIKDTTTSKGLWDALKESSKLIHNKDPIPQINELSAVKRQKLNPQWNSTRSSDQAPKPHNQQGQKKQRGGKNHKGKGKAQQTHIASSGVIPDAGS
;
A
#
# COMPACT_ATOMS: atom_id res chain seq x y z
N MET A 1 -14.94 -28.77 2.59
CA MET A 1 -13.54 -28.39 2.25
C MET A 1 -13.49 -26.88 1.99
N SER A 2 -13.11 -26.01 2.95
CA SER A 2 -13.10 -24.53 2.68
C SER A 2 -12.22 -23.70 3.64
N SER A 3 -11.31 -24.32 4.40
CA SER A 3 -10.46 -23.57 5.34
C SER A 3 -9.23 -22.92 4.69
N SER A 4 -8.69 -23.49 3.61
CA SER A 4 -7.46 -23.01 2.99
C SER A 4 -7.66 -21.80 2.08
N ILE A 5 -8.72 -21.74 1.27
CA ILE A 5 -8.92 -20.64 0.32
C ILE A 5 -9.13 -19.29 1.02
N LYS A 6 -9.80 -19.28 2.19
CA LYS A 6 -9.94 -18.06 3.01
C LYS A 6 -8.58 -17.42 3.37
N LYS A 7 -7.49 -18.19 3.46
CA LYS A 7 -6.16 -17.66 3.79
C LYS A 7 -5.51 -16.93 2.61
N HIS A 8 -5.90 -17.21 1.38
CA HIS A 8 -5.21 -16.68 0.20
C HIS A 8 -5.71 -15.32 -0.28
N VAL A 9 -6.90 -14.87 0.13
CA VAL A 9 -7.59 -13.74 -0.55
C VAL A 9 -7.10 -12.34 -0.18
N SER A 10 -5.93 -12.08 0.41
CA SER A 10 -5.51 -10.74 0.93
C SER A 10 -6.61 -9.88 1.66
N VAL A 11 -6.30 -8.71 2.20
CA VAL A 11 -7.35 -7.81 2.74
C VAL A 11 -7.40 -6.60 1.82
N PHE A 12 -8.60 -6.24 1.35
CA PHE A 12 -8.80 -5.04 0.55
C PHE A 12 -8.55 -3.81 1.40
N ASN A 13 -7.61 -2.96 0.96
CA ASN A 13 -7.19 -1.75 1.66
C ASN A 13 -7.41 -0.47 0.83
N GLY A 14 -8.14 -0.57 -0.28
CA GLY A 14 -8.39 0.54 -1.20
C GLY A 14 -7.42 0.62 -2.38
N THR A 15 -6.17 0.15 -2.26
CA THR A 15 -5.16 0.27 -3.31
C THR A 15 -4.88 -1.03 -4.06
N ASN A 16 -5.20 -2.17 -3.46
CA ASN A 16 -4.93 -3.50 -4.02
C ASN A 16 -6.11 -4.12 -4.80
N TYR A 17 -7.04 -3.31 -5.33
CA TYR A 17 -8.29 -3.80 -5.93
C TYR A 17 -8.05 -4.87 -7.01
N LEU A 18 -7.08 -4.68 -7.91
CA LEU A 18 -6.86 -5.60 -9.03
C LEU A 18 -6.48 -7.02 -8.57
N GLY A 19 -5.51 -7.12 -7.66
CA GLY A 19 -5.12 -8.41 -7.08
C GLY A 19 -6.22 -9.00 -6.21
N TRP A 20 -6.76 -8.19 -5.28
CA TRP A 20 -7.83 -8.62 -4.38
C TRP A 20 -9.07 -9.10 -5.12
N SER A 21 -9.52 -8.39 -6.16
CA SER A 21 -10.73 -8.76 -6.90
C SER A 21 -10.56 -10.06 -7.67
N SER A 22 -9.37 -10.33 -8.21
CA SER A 22 -9.05 -11.62 -8.85
C SER A 22 -9.16 -12.78 -7.86
N ASP A 23 -8.55 -12.64 -6.68
CA ASP A 23 -8.56 -13.68 -5.65
C ASP A 23 -9.97 -13.85 -5.05
N MET A 24 -10.67 -12.75 -4.78
CA MET A 24 -12.02 -12.76 -4.23
C MET A 24 -13.02 -13.35 -5.20
N ARG A 25 -12.91 -13.06 -6.51
CA ARG A 25 -13.72 -13.69 -7.56
C ARG A 25 -13.53 -15.20 -7.57
N THR A 26 -12.28 -15.66 -7.54
CA THR A 26 -11.96 -17.09 -7.49
C THR A 26 -12.55 -17.75 -6.25
N TYR A 27 -12.42 -17.09 -5.10
CA TYR A 27 -12.98 -17.57 -3.84
C TYR A 27 -14.52 -17.67 -3.89
N LEU A 28 -15.21 -16.62 -4.35
CA LEU A 28 -16.67 -16.63 -4.50
C LEU A 28 -17.13 -17.67 -5.54
N GLY A 29 -16.39 -17.84 -6.63
CA GLY A 29 -16.64 -18.86 -7.64
C GLY A 29 -16.59 -20.27 -7.06
N SER A 30 -15.58 -20.57 -6.23
CA SER A 30 -15.48 -21.87 -5.55
C SER A 30 -16.63 -22.16 -4.56
N ASN A 31 -17.35 -21.12 -4.12
CA ASN A 31 -18.53 -21.23 -3.25
C ASN A 31 -19.86 -21.12 -4.03
N LEU A 32 -19.82 -21.04 -5.36
CA LEU A 32 -20.99 -20.84 -6.23
C LEU A 32 -21.76 -19.53 -5.96
N LEU A 33 -21.04 -18.49 -5.52
CA LEU A 33 -21.62 -17.19 -5.13
C LEU A 33 -21.35 -16.08 -6.15
N TRP A 34 -20.42 -16.27 -7.09
CA TRP A 34 -20.00 -15.22 -8.03
C TRP A 34 -21.17 -14.64 -8.85
N SER A 35 -22.13 -15.46 -9.27
CA SER A 35 -23.26 -15.00 -10.10
C SER A 35 -24.15 -13.97 -9.40
N TYR A 36 -24.21 -13.99 -8.06
CA TYR A 36 -24.96 -13.02 -7.26
C TYR A 36 -24.25 -11.66 -7.24
N VAL A 37 -22.92 -11.69 -7.11
CA VAL A 37 -22.06 -10.49 -7.08
C VAL A 37 -21.97 -9.83 -8.46
N GLU A 38 -21.81 -10.64 -9.51
CA GLU A 38 -21.77 -10.16 -10.88
C GLU A 38 -23.13 -9.56 -11.31
N GLY A 39 -24.22 -10.11 -10.76
CA GLY A 39 -25.60 -9.75 -11.12
C GLY A 39 -26.17 -10.57 -12.27
N THR A 40 -25.47 -11.62 -12.71
CA THR A 40 -26.00 -12.57 -13.71
C THR A 40 -27.13 -13.43 -13.18
N ARG A 41 -27.29 -13.51 -11.85
CA ARG A 41 -28.44 -14.12 -11.18
C ARG A 41 -29.34 -13.04 -10.56
N PRO A 42 -30.40 -12.60 -11.26
CA PRO A 42 -31.30 -11.57 -10.74
C PRO A 42 -32.13 -12.08 -9.55
N ILE A 43 -32.67 -11.15 -8.78
CA ILE A 43 -33.63 -11.44 -7.71
C ILE A 43 -34.88 -12.06 -8.36
N PRO A 44 -35.38 -13.20 -7.85
CA PRO A 44 -36.62 -13.80 -8.36
C PRO A 44 -37.81 -12.85 -8.24
N SER A 45 -38.66 -12.83 -9.27
CA SER A 45 -39.83 -11.93 -9.32
C SER A 45 -41.03 -12.43 -8.49
N SER A 46 -41.04 -13.71 -8.12
CA SER A 46 -42.10 -14.34 -7.34
C SER A 46 -41.61 -15.60 -6.65
N GLY A 47 -42.39 -16.10 -5.67
CA GLY A 47 -42.08 -17.28 -4.89
C GLY A 47 -41.23 -16.95 -3.67
N ASP A 48 -41.85 -16.93 -2.50
CA ASP A 48 -41.20 -16.54 -1.24
C ASP A 48 -39.96 -17.39 -0.96
N GLU A 49 -40.03 -18.69 -1.20
CA GLU A 49 -38.90 -19.61 -1.01
C GLU A 49 -37.73 -19.31 -1.95
N ALA A 50 -38.01 -18.99 -3.22
CA ALA A 50 -36.98 -18.63 -4.20
C ALA A 50 -36.31 -17.29 -3.82
N ILE A 51 -37.10 -16.31 -3.38
CA ILE A 51 -36.61 -15.01 -2.91
C ILE A 51 -35.76 -15.19 -1.65
N LEU A 52 -36.21 -15.99 -0.68
CA LEU A 52 -35.46 -16.28 0.54
C LEU A 52 -34.13 -16.99 0.24
N THR A 53 -34.16 -18.01 -0.62
CA THR A 53 -32.95 -18.72 -1.07
C THR A 53 -31.97 -17.78 -1.77
N TRP A 54 -32.47 -16.88 -2.61
CA TRP A 54 -31.62 -15.88 -3.26
C TRP A 54 -30.98 -14.94 -2.23
N LYS A 55 -31.77 -14.42 -1.28
CA LYS A 55 -31.30 -13.51 -0.22
C LYS A 55 -30.25 -14.16 0.66
N GLU A 56 -30.42 -15.44 1.00
CA GLU A 56 -29.45 -16.18 1.80
C GLU A 56 -28.08 -16.27 1.08
N LYS A 57 -28.09 -16.59 -0.22
CA LYS A 57 -26.86 -16.66 -1.01
C LYS A 57 -26.21 -15.30 -1.23
N ASP A 58 -27.02 -14.26 -1.48
CA ASP A 58 -26.50 -12.89 -1.61
C ASP A 58 -25.89 -12.40 -0.29
N MET A 59 -26.55 -12.65 0.85
CA MET A 59 -26.02 -12.34 2.17
C MET A 59 -24.74 -13.13 2.48
N GLN A 60 -24.68 -14.40 2.09
CA GLN A 60 -23.46 -15.21 2.21
C GLN A 60 -22.31 -14.59 1.41
N ALA A 61 -22.57 -14.16 0.16
CA ALA A 61 -21.58 -13.49 -0.67
C ALA A 61 -21.12 -12.16 -0.04
N MET A 62 -22.04 -11.33 0.43
CA MET A 62 -21.74 -10.09 1.16
C MET A 62 -20.84 -10.37 2.36
N SER A 63 -21.19 -11.34 3.21
CA SER A 63 -20.43 -11.67 4.41
C SER A 63 -18.98 -12.05 4.08
N LEU A 64 -18.78 -12.91 3.07
CA LEU A 64 -17.45 -13.31 2.63
C LEU A 64 -16.63 -12.13 2.09
N ILE A 65 -17.26 -11.25 1.31
CA ILE A 65 -16.61 -10.03 0.80
C ILE A 65 -16.21 -9.14 1.98
N THR A 66 -17.16 -8.83 2.87
CA THR A 66 -16.95 -7.96 4.03
C THR A 66 -15.79 -8.43 4.89
N MET A 67 -15.70 -9.72 5.18
CA MET A 67 -14.59 -10.32 5.95
C MET A 67 -13.20 -10.06 5.35
N ARG A 68 -13.10 -9.76 4.05
CA ARG A 68 -11.85 -9.48 3.33
C ARG A 68 -11.65 -8.00 3.00
N ILE A 69 -12.36 -7.11 3.67
CA ILE A 69 -12.18 -5.65 3.59
C ILE A 69 -11.60 -5.12 4.90
N ALA A 70 -10.66 -4.18 4.82
CA ALA A 70 -10.13 -3.45 5.98
C ALA A 70 -11.22 -2.62 6.66
N GLN A 71 -11.19 -2.52 7.99
CA GLN A 71 -12.23 -1.81 8.75
C GLN A 71 -12.39 -0.35 8.28
N SER A 72 -11.28 0.36 8.05
CA SER A 72 -11.28 1.74 7.54
C SER A 72 -11.99 1.91 6.18
N THR A 73 -12.04 0.85 5.37
CA THR A 73 -12.76 0.85 4.10
C THR A 73 -14.23 0.50 4.29
N ARG A 74 -14.59 -0.33 5.27
CA ARG A 74 -16.00 -0.69 5.56
C ARG A 74 -16.81 0.50 6.05
N ASP A 75 -16.19 1.37 6.84
CA ASP A 75 -16.87 2.51 7.48
C ASP A 75 -17.15 3.66 6.50
N ALA A 76 -16.69 3.57 5.24
CA ALA A 76 -16.98 4.56 4.22
C ALA A 76 -18.48 4.59 3.86
N ASP A 77 -19.07 5.78 3.75
CA ASP A 77 -20.52 5.98 3.61
C ASP A 77 -21.14 5.16 2.47
N LYS A 78 -20.48 5.09 1.31
CA LYS A 78 -21.01 4.32 0.15
C LYS A 78 -20.98 2.80 0.35
N ILE A 79 -20.18 2.29 1.28
CA ILE A 79 -19.99 0.86 1.52
C ILE A 79 -20.94 0.38 2.62
N LYS A 80 -21.09 1.16 3.70
CA LYS A 80 -21.98 0.80 4.82
C LYS A 80 -23.47 0.70 4.44
N ASP A 81 -23.91 1.47 3.44
CA ASP A 81 -25.33 1.51 3.03
C ASP A 81 -25.67 0.45 1.96
N THR A 82 -24.73 -0.42 1.58
CA THR A 82 -24.98 -1.45 0.57
C THR A 82 -25.78 -2.61 1.15
N THR A 83 -26.82 -3.01 0.41
CA THR A 83 -27.77 -4.07 0.82
C THR A 83 -27.66 -5.34 0.01
N THR A 84 -26.83 -5.34 -1.04
CA THR A 84 -26.60 -6.50 -1.91
C THR A 84 -25.12 -6.73 -2.13
N SER A 85 -24.74 -7.99 -2.43
CA SER A 85 -23.35 -8.35 -2.71
C SER A 85 -22.80 -7.65 -3.96
N LYS A 86 -23.66 -7.48 -4.97
CA LYS A 86 -23.36 -6.67 -6.16
C LYS A 86 -23.11 -5.20 -5.82
N GLY A 87 -24.01 -4.58 -5.06
CA GLY A 87 -23.86 -3.18 -4.65
C GLY A 87 -22.57 -2.95 -3.87
N LEU A 88 -22.26 -3.86 -2.95
CA LEU A 88 -20.99 -3.85 -2.19
C LEU A 88 -19.77 -3.93 -3.12
N TRP A 89 -19.77 -4.88 -4.07
CA TRP A 89 -18.68 -5.04 -5.03
C TRP A 89 -18.46 -3.81 -5.90
N ASP A 90 -19.53 -3.22 -6.43
CA ASP A 90 -19.48 -2.03 -7.28
C ASP A 90 -18.99 -0.81 -6.49
N ALA A 91 -19.41 -0.66 -5.22
CA ALA A 91 -18.92 0.40 -4.33
C ALA A 91 -17.42 0.28 -4.04
N LEU A 92 -16.90 -0.94 -3.84
CA LEU A 92 -15.46 -1.19 -3.63
C LEU A 92 -14.65 -0.91 -4.90
N LYS A 93 -15.19 -1.30 -6.06
CA LYS A 93 -14.58 -0.98 -7.36
C LYS A 93 -14.45 0.52 -7.54
N GLU A 94 -15.50 1.27 -7.22
CA GLU A 94 -15.51 2.71 -7.36
C GLU A 94 -14.57 3.40 -6.37
N SER A 95 -14.55 2.97 -5.10
CA SER A 95 -13.65 3.55 -4.09
C SER A 95 -12.17 3.38 -4.46
N SER A 96 -11.80 2.26 -5.09
CA SER A 96 -10.43 2.05 -5.57
C SER A 96 -9.99 3.04 -6.64
N LYS A 97 -10.90 3.48 -7.51
CA LYS A 97 -10.61 4.49 -8.55
C LYS A 97 -10.40 5.87 -7.94
N LEU A 98 -11.17 6.20 -6.89
CA LEU A 98 -11.06 7.49 -6.20
C LEU A 98 -9.72 7.65 -5.48
N ILE A 99 -9.15 6.57 -4.95
CA ILE A 99 -7.82 6.60 -4.33
C ILE A 99 -6.73 6.76 -5.38
N HIS A 100 -6.92 6.17 -6.57
CA HIS A 100 -5.96 6.29 -7.68
C HIS A 100 -5.99 7.68 -8.36
N ASN A 101 -7.09 8.42 -8.21
CA ASN A 101 -7.27 9.78 -8.75
C ASN A 101 -7.08 10.92 -7.73
N LYS A 102 -6.93 10.61 -6.43
CA LYS A 102 -6.42 11.59 -5.50
C LYS A 102 -4.91 11.61 -5.66
N ASP A 103 -4.36 12.76 -6.05
CA ASP A 103 -2.93 13.04 -5.97
C ASP A 103 -2.37 12.47 -4.65
N PRO A 104 -1.16 11.87 -4.65
CA PRO A 104 -0.63 11.24 -3.45
C PRO A 104 -0.63 12.27 -2.33
N ILE A 105 -1.56 12.11 -1.38
CA ILE A 105 -1.51 12.82 -0.12
C ILE A 105 -0.19 12.36 0.49
N PRO A 106 0.83 13.22 0.61
CA PRO A 106 2.03 12.82 1.31
C PRO A 106 1.56 12.40 2.69
N GLN A 107 1.85 11.16 3.10
CA GLN A 107 1.75 10.80 4.49
C GLN A 107 2.75 11.70 5.21
N ILE A 108 2.26 12.84 5.70
CA ILE A 108 2.98 13.70 6.63
C ILE A 108 3.08 12.84 7.88
N ASN A 109 4.13 12.02 7.92
CA ASN A 109 4.65 11.52 9.16
C ASN A 109 5.02 12.79 9.94
N GLU A 110 4.17 13.21 10.89
CA GLU A 110 4.39 14.32 11.81
C GLU A 110 5.53 13.99 12.80
N LEU A 111 6.64 13.46 12.30
CA LEU A 111 7.86 13.27 13.05
C LEU A 111 8.93 14.12 12.37
N SER A 112 9.14 15.30 12.95
CA SER A 112 10.30 16.19 12.75
C SER A 112 10.15 17.39 11.78
N ALA A 113 8.98 18.02 11.67
CA ALA A 113 8.89 19.38 11.15
C ALA A 113 9.06 20.44 12.26
N VAL A 114 10.12 20.32 13.08
CA VAL A 114 10.63 21.48 13.81
C VAL A 114 11.28 22.39 12.77
N LYS A 115 10.47 23.27 12.16
CA LYS A 115 10.99 24.49 11.54
C LYS A 115 11.69 25.26 12.66
N ARG A 116 13.02 25.08 12.76
CA ARG A 116 13.90 26.02 13.46
C ARG A 116 13.78 27.35 12.72
N GLN A 117 12.81 28.15 13.12
CA GLN A 117 12.70 29.54 12.77
C GLN A 117 14.06 30.16 13.10
N LYS A 118 14.75 30.72 12.09
CA LYS A 118 15.95 31.53 12.30
C LYS A 118 15.56 32.82 13.02
N LEU A 119 15.19 32.71 14.29
CA LEU A 119 15.22 33.84 15.21
C LEU A 119 16.68 33.96 15.64
N ASN A 120 17.31 34.99 15.11
CA ASN A 120 18.63 35.47 15.48
C ASN A 120 18.67 35.65 17.01
N PRO A 121 19.38 34.80 17.79
CA PRO A 121 19.56 35.09 19.21
C PRO A 121 20.64 36.16 19.31
N GLN A 122 20.25 37.43 19.41
CA GLN A 122 21.17 38.45 19.91
C GLN A 122 21.47 38.15 21.37
N TRP A 123 22.64 37.58 21.61
CA TRP A 123 23.20 37.38 22.93
C TRP A 123 23.68 38.74 23.44
N ASN A 124 22.83 39.47 24.18
CA ASN A 124 23.25 40.67 24.87
C ASN A 124 24.03 40.27 26.13
N SER A 125 25.35 40.16 25.99
CA SER A 125 26.26 40.22 27.13
C SER A 125 26.43 41.68 27.56
N THR A 126 25.61 42.13 28.51
CA THR A 126 25.98 43.31 29.31
C THR A 126 26.92 42.83 30.40
N ARG A 127 28.20 42.69 30.07
CA ARG A 127 29.27 42.63 31.07
C ARG A 127 29.74 44.06 31.27
N SER A 128 29.46 44.60 32.45
CA SER A 128 29.91 45.93 32.87
C SER A 128 31.40 46.11 32.59
N SER A 129 31.67 47.30 32.07
CA SER A 129 32.93 48.04 32.01
C SER A 129 34.00 47.60 33.03
N ASP A 130 35.20 47.31 32.54
CA ASP A 130 36.42 47.99 33.03
C ASP A 130 37.58 47.86 32.03
N GLN A 131 37.96 49.03 31.50
CA GLN A 131 39.29 49.58 31.18
C GLN A 131 40.37 48.77 30.41
N ALA A 132 41.01 49.50 29.50
CA ALA A 132 42.03 49.19 28.47
C ALA A 132 43.41 48.73 29.02
N PRO A 133 44.50 48.48 28.21
CA PRO A 133 44.69 48.68 26.76
C PRO A 133 45.42 47.55 25.97
N LYS A 134 45.48 47.73 24.64
CA LYS A 134 46.29 47.01 23.60
C LYS A 134 47.82 47.20 23.81
N PRO A 135 48.79 46.64 23.03
CA PRO A 135 48.71 45.89 21.75
C PRO A 135 49.70 44.69 21.62
N HIS A 136 49.69 43.93 20.52
CA HIS A 136 50.86 43.71 19.66
C HIS A 136 50.55 42.76 18.48
N ASN A 137 51.14 43.11 17.35
CA ASN A 137 51.08 42.50 16.02
C ASN A 137 51.91 41.19 15.97
N GLN A 138 51.51 40.18 15.20
CA GLN A 138 52.49 39.36 14.48
C GLN A 138 51.89 38.49 13.35
N GLN A 139 52.52 38.65 12.20
CA GLN A 139 52.38 37.94 10.94
C GLN A 139 52.93 36.50 10.99
N GLY A 140 52.50 35.70 10.01
CA GLY A 140 53.15 34.44 9.60
C GLY A 140 52.37 33.20 10.05
N GLN A 141 52.26 32.10 9.31
CA GLN A 141 53.07 31.62 8.19
C GLN A 141 52.24 30.67 7.31
N LYS A 142 52.67 30.64 6.06
CA LYS A 142 52.39 29.67 4.98
C LYS A 142 52.96 28.29 5.35
N LYS A 143 52.28 27.18 4.98
CA LYS A 143 52.83 25.88 4.49
C LYS A 143 51.66 24.89 4.28
N GLN A 144 51.27 24.51 3.06
CA GLN A 144 51.86 23.55 2.10
C GLN A 144 51.74 22.05 2.45
N ARG A 145 51.43 21.29 1.38
CA ARG A 145 51.53 19.83 1.13
C ARG A 145 50.36 19.00 1.72
N GLY A 146 49.64 18.18 0.95
CA GLY A 146 49.97 17.48 -0.29
C GLY A 146 49.92 15.97 -0.01
N GLY A 147 49.03 15.22 -0.69
CA GLY A 147 48.94 13.77 -0.51
C GLY A 147 47.83 13.14 -1.35
N LYS A 148 48.20 12.69 -2.56
CA LYS A 148 47.44 11.80 -3.45
C LYS A 148 47.55 10.33 -2.98
N ASN A 149 46.72 9.48 -3.60
CA ASN A 149 46.83 8.01 -3.80
C ASN A 149 45.93 7.15 -2.89
N HIS A 150 45.28 6.05 -3.30
CA HIS A 150 45.15 5.25 -4.54
C HIS A 150 43.80 4.50 -4.48
N LYS A 151 43.01 4.38 -5.56
CA LYS A 151 42.95 3.27 -6.54
C LYS A 151 42.78 1.86 -5.92
N GLY A 152 41.56 1.33 -5.94
CA GLY A 152 41.25 -0.09 -5.77
C GLY A 152 40.31 -0.56 -6.88
N LYS A 153 40.81 -1.42 -7.77
CA LYS A 153 40.12 -2.11 -8.86
C LYS A 153 39.70 -3.52 -8.40
N GLY A 154 38.61 -4.04 -8.96
CA GLY A 154 38.36 -5.49 -9.10
C GLY A 154 36.94 -5.88 -8.71
N LYS A 155 36.21 -6.76 -9.41
CA LYS A 155 36.33 -7.44 -10.70
C LYS A 155 34.94 -8.07 -10.93
N ALA A 156 34.44 -8.04 -12.16
CA ALA A 156 33.21 -8.71 -12.56
C ALA A 156 33.37 -10.23 -12.58
N GLN A 157 32.27 -10.96 -12.35
CA GLN A 157 32.04 -12.27 -12.98
C GLN A 157 30.58 -12.38 -13.42
N GLN A 158 30.46 -12.70 -14.70
CA GLN A 158 29.27 -12.98 -15.49
C GLN A 158 29.44 -14.44 -15.95
N THR A 159 28.46 -15.31 -15.74
CA THR A 159 28.47 -16.67 -16.31
C THR A 159 27.08 -17.07 -16.81
N HIS A 160 26.89 -16.90 -18.11
CA HIS A 160 26.37 -17.83 -19.12
C HIS A 160 25.41 -18.99 -18.73
N ILE A 161 24.20 -18.91 -19.33
CA ILE A 161 23.45 -19.92 -20.11
C ILE A 161 23.71 -21.43 -19.90
N ALA A 162 22.62 -22.17 -19.67
CA ALA A 162 22.42 -23.49 -20.28
C ALA A 162 20.91 -23.73 -20.54
N SER A 163 20.60 -23.93 -21.82
CA SER A 163 19.31 -24.37 -22.37
C SER A 163 19.49 -25.78 -22.91
N SER A 164 18.57 -26.69 -22.60
CA SER A 164 18.20 -27.97 -23.26
C SER A 164 17.32 -28.72 -22.24
N GLY A 165 16.10 -29.21 -22.50
CA GLY A 165 15.52 -29.74 -23.72
C GLY A 165 15.27 -31.25 -23.52
N VAL A 166 14.06 -31.72 -23.85
CA VAL A 166 13.60 -33.12 -24.07
C VAL A 166 12.64 -33.74 -23.02
N ILE A 167 11.37 -33.82 -23.44
CA ILE A 167 10.29 -34.82 -23.18
C ILE A 167 9.97 -35.37 -24.61
N PRO A 168 9.49 -36.61 -24.92
CA PRO A 168 8.76 -37.61 -24.10
C PRO A 168 9.32 -39.05 -24.18
N ASP A 169 8.77 -39.95 -23.35
CA ASP A 169 8.70 -41.37 -23.70
C ASP A 169 7.25 -41.87 -23.55
N ALA A 170 6.81 -42.62 -24.55
CA ALA A 170 5.49 -43.21 -24.71
C ALA A 170 5.70 -44.70 -25.03
N GLY A 171 5.05 -45.58 -24.27
CA GLY A 171 5.01 -47.04 -24.49
C GLY A 171 4.89 -47.76 -23.14
N SER A 172 4.03 -48.73 -22.92
CA SER A 172 3.04 -49.47 -23.72
C SER A 172 1.98 -50.01 -22.76
#